data_AF-A0A097ENR1-F1
#
_entry.id   AF-A0A097ENR1-F1
#
_cell.length_a   1.000
_cell.length_b   1.000
_cell.length_c   1.000
_cell.angle_alpha   90.00
_cell.angle_beta   90.00
_cell.angle_gamma   90.00
#
_symmetry.space_group_name_H-M   'P 1'
#
loop_
_entity.id
_entity.type
_entity.pdbx_description
1 polymer ?
#
loop_
_entity_poly.entity_id
_entity_poly.type
_entity_poly.pdbx_seq_one_letter_code
_entity_poly.pdbx_strand_id
1 'polypeptide(L)'
;MKVCIYCKTNKDEKQFTLEHVISQFLGGAHAPDYLKTRNVCVTCNSNLGLFVDASFEKDFLVFNELNEAAYAFFNPDKPVPLPLRNIGISDLVPSEMKEDEICECWIGPLGEQIYWIRPTDERMYWYSGGNPRTVKKVRTRAYFIWSERSIKNPIITWLSFKDAFKGRKVRKISCTQVKGANLVDIGFSEPDNLDLMRIKYFNNMCSNGQKRENKFSMYLRHDIRFMAKLAIGLGHVLFGDDFNNSEYTNELHKALWFREGDREPAIVGQSNLGQDNDFLKRECGVSNGVTLTIIPSFKYLTLNLNISRKMNWTIGIAEIDNIKDHIQGDLEHGICIILFKSLEKGLSLTLPELIAHNSGNIINLELAEVDKISRNNEGYFAKL
;
A
#
# COMPACT_ATOMS: atom_id res chain seq x y z
N MET A 1 -27.49 3.56 -21.92
CA MET A 1 -26.79 4.44 -20.93
C MET A 1 -26.67 3.68 -19.64
N LYS A 2 -25.56 3.86 -18.91
CA LYS A 2 -25.29 3.11 -17.68
C LYS A 2 -24.80 4.07 -16.58
N VAL A 3 -25.12 3.78 -15.32
CA VAL A 3 -24.72 4.60 -14.17
C VAL A 3 -23.40 4.10 -13.60
N CYS A 4 -22.45 5.00 -13.35
CA CYS A 4 -21.20 4.69 -12.65
C CYS A 4 -21.45 4.54 -11.15
N ILE A 5 -20.96 3.45 -10.54
CA ILE A 5 -21.20 3.17 -9.11
C ILE A 5 -20.56 4.18 -8.17
N TYR A 6 -19.49 4.86 -8.58
CA TYR A 6 -18.77 5.81 -7.71
C TYR A 6 -19.23 7.25 -7.85
N CYS A 7 -19.57 7.73 -9.06
CA CYS A 7 -20.01 9.11 -9.27
C CYS A 7 -21.51 9.26 -9.52
N LYS A 8 -22.26 8.15 -9.56
CA LYS A 8 -23.72 8.09 -9.80
C LYS A 8 -24.18 8.86 -11.04
N THR A 9 -23.28 9.06 -12.00
CA THR A 9 -23.58 9.80 -13.24
C THR A 9 -23.85 8.82 -14.38
N ASN A 10 -24.84 9.12 -15.22
CA ASN A 10 -25.08 8.42 -16.48
C ASN A 10 -23.93 8.64 -17.47
N LYS A 11 -23.45 7.54 -18.06
CA LYS A 11 -22.36 7.53 -19.03
C LYS A 11 -22.69 6.61 -20.20
N ASP A 12 -21.99 6.82 -21.31
CA ASP A 12 -22.02 5.90 -22.45
C ASP A 12 -21.34 4.57 -22.05
N GLU A 13 -21.83 3.45 -22.56
CA GLU A 13 -21.32 2.11 -22.23
C GLU A 13 -19.83 1.95 -22.58
N LYS A 14 -19.35 2.61 -23.63
CA LYS A 14 -17.94 2.60 -24.05
C LYS A 14 -17.02 3.30 -23.06
N GLN A 15 -17.58 4.06 -22.12
CA GLN A 15 -16.82 4.77 -21.08
C GLN A 15 -16.64 3.94 -19.82
N PHE A 16 -17.02 2.66 -19.82
CA PHE A 16 -16.86 1.77 -18.67
C PHE A 16 -15.64 0.86 -18.80
N THR A 17 -14.97 0.64 -17.68
CA THR A 17 -13.74 -0.16 -17.59
C THR A 17 -13.87 -1.22 -16.50
N LEU A 18 -13.03 -2.25 -16.58
CA LEU A 18 -12.88 -3.21 -15.49
C LEU A 18 -12.25 -2.49 -14.28
N GLU A 19 -12.92 -2.54 -13.14
CA GLU A 19 -12.43 -2.13 -11.83
C GLU A 19 -12.21 -3.38 -10.98
N HIS A 20 -11.08 -3.43 -10.29
CA HIS A 20 -10.89 -4.33 -9.15
C HIS A 20 -11.37 -3.60 -7.90
N VAL A 21 -12.46 -4.06 -7.27
CA VAL A 21 -13.00 -3.41 -6.06
C VAL A 21 -11.92 -3.32 -4.99
N ILE A 22 -11.19 -4.42 -4.79
CA ILE A 22 -10.00 -4.45 -3.95
C ILE A 22 -8.83 -3.94 -4.79
N SER A 23 -8.16 -2.90 -4.30
CA SER A 23 -7.06 -2.27 -5.05
C SER A 23 -5.88 -3.21 -5.27
N GLN A 24 -5.22 -3.09 -6.42
CA GLN A 24 -4.10 -3.95 -6.80
C GLN A 24 -2.92 -3.85 -5.84
N PHE A 25 -2.70 -2.70 -5.20
CA PHE A 25 -1.61 -2.54 -4.24
C PHE A 25 -1.79 -3.40 -2.98
N LEU A 26 -3.04 -3.81 -2.66
CA LEU A 26 -3.38 -4.78 -1.61
C LEU A 26 -3.33 -6.24 -2.10
N GLY A 27 -3.04 -6.49 -3.38
CA GLY A 27 -3.10 -7.82 -3.99
C GLY A 27 -4.43 -8.14 -4.68
N GLY A 28 -5.31 -7.15 -4.90
CA GLY A 28 -6.65 -7.36 -5.49
C GLY A 28 -6.69 -7.91 -6.93
N ALA A 29 -5.54 -8.06 -7.59
CA ALA A 29 -5.44 -8.83 -8.84
C ALA A 29 -5.75 -10.32 -8.63
N HIS A 30 -5.44 -10.85 -7.45
CA HIS A 30 -5.61 -12.24 -7.04
C HIS A 30 -6.83 -12.46 -6.14
N ALA A 31 -7.66 -11.43 -5.96
CA ALA A 31 -8.95 -11.57 -5.31
C ALA A 31 -9.94 -12.33 -6.22
N PRO A 32 -10.97 -12.98 -5.65
CA PRO A 32 -12.01 -13.66 -6.43
C PRO A 32 -12.63 -12.77 -7.52
N ASP A 33 -12.95 -13.37 -8.68
CA ASP A 33 -13.44 -12.63 -9.84
C ASP A 33 -14.78 -11.92 -9.61
N TYR A 34 -15.62 -12.42 -8.70
CA TYR A 34 -16.89 -11.77 -8.35
C TYR A 34 -16.70 -10.40 -7.66
N LEU A 35 -15.48 -10.10 -7.19
CA LEU A 35 -15.11 -8.80 -6.63
C LEU A 35 -14.58 -7.82 -7.69
N LYS A 36 -14.79 -8.12 -8.98
CA LYS A 36 -14.47 -7.25 -10.11
C LYS A 36 -15.76 -6.75 -10.74
N THR A 37 -15.76 -5.51 -11.24
CA THR A 37 -16.96 -4.92 -11.85
C THR A 37 -16.63 -4.09 -13.08
N ARG A 38 -17.56 -4.02 -14.03
CA ARG A 38 -17.51 -3.13 -15.20
C ARG A 38 -18.47 -1.95 -15.08
N ASN A 39 -18.88 -1.61 -13.86
CA ASN A 39 -19.84 -0.53 -13.58
C ASN A 39 -19.13 0.76 -13.12
N VAL A 40 -17.84 0.91 -13.46
CA VAL A 40 -17.05 2.11 -13.16
C VAL A 40 -16.63 2.80 -14.46
N CYS A 41 -16.88 4.10 -14.55
CA CYS A 41 -16.45 4.89 -15.70
C CYS A 41 -14.93 5.14 -15.68
N VAL A 42 -14.32 5.29 -16.86
CA VAL A 42 -12.87 5.53 -17.04
C VAL A 42 -12.37 6.66 -16.13
N THR A 43 -13.13 7.75 -16.04
CA THR A 43 -12.76 8.92 -15.24
C THR A 43 -12.68 8.60 -13.75
N CYS A 44 -13.66 7.87 -13.20
CA CYS A 44 -13.63 7.45 -11.79
C CYS A 44 -12.50 6.45 -11.55
N ASN A 45 -12.37 5.42 -12.38
CA ASN A 45 -11.31 4.42 -12.24
C ASN A 45 -9.92 5.11 -12.19
N SER A 46 -9.64 5.99 -13.15
CA SER A 46 -8.36 6.71 -13.18
C SER A 46 -8.14 7.68 -12.01
N ASN A 47 -9.16 8.46 -11.63
CA ASN A 47 -9.00 9.46 -10.57
C ASN A 47 -8.96 8.84 -9.18
N LEU A 48 -9.76 7.81 -8.91
CA LEU A 48 -9.75 7.11 -7.63
C LEU A 48 -8.41 6.38 -7.44
N GLY A 49 -7.87 5.76 -8.48
CA GLY A 49 -6.52 5.19 -8.45
C GLY A 49 -5.45 6.20 -8.01
N LEU A 50 -5.53 7.44 -8.50
CA LEU A 50 -4.50 8.45 -8.21
C LEU A 50 -4.70 9.19 -6.89
N PHE A 51 -5.94 9.46 -6.48
CA PHE A 51 -6.23 10.39 -5.38
C PHE A 51 -6.84 9.72 -4.16
N VAL A 52 -7.31 8.48 -4.29
CA VAL A 52 -7.93 7.71 -3.21
C VAL A 52 -7.07 6.52 -2.87
N ASP A 53 -6.80 5.64 -3.84
CA ASP A 53 -5.98 4.44 -3.65
C ASP A 53 -4.54 4.82 -3.28
N ALA A 54 -3.92 5.69 -4.09
CA ALA A 54 -2.56 6.16 -3.81
C ALA A 54 -2.45 6.98 -2.50
N SER A 55 -3.55 7.61 -2.05
CA SER A 55 -3.56 8.34 -0.77
C SER A 55 -3.42 7.40 0.41
N PHE A 56 -4.05 6.23 0.32
CA PHE A 56 -3.94 5.19 1.33
C PHE A 56 -2.63 4.42 1.20
N GLU A 57 -2.29 3.95 -0.01
CA GLU A 57 -1.06 3.17 -0.27
C GLU A 57 0.21 3.90 0.16
N LYS A 58 0.28 5.22 -0.06
CA LYS A 58 1.49 6.02 0.17
C LYS A 58 1.54 6.69 1.53
N ASP A 59 0.52 6.54 2.37
CA ASP A 59 0.64 6.90 3.78
C ASP A 59 1.84 6.16 4.38
N PHE A 60 2.63 6.86 5.21
CA PHE A 60 3.89 6.33 5.71
C PHE A 60 3.74 4.99 6.45
N LEU A 61 2.69 4.83 7.27
CA LEU A 61 2.48 3.62 8.05
C LEU A 61 2.00 2.47 7.15
N VAL A 62 1.01 2.76 6.30
CA VAL A 62 0.47 1.78 5.33
C VAL A 62 1.55 1.29 4.38
N PHE A 63 2.30 2.23 3.79
CA PHE A 63 3.35 1.96 2.83
C PHE A 63 4.42 1.04 3.43
N ASN A 64 4.91 1.36 4.62
CA ASN A 64 5.97 0.57 5.24
C ASN A 64 5.47 -0.79 5.71
N GLU A 65 4.25 -0.92 6.23
CA GLU A 65 3.74 -2.24 6.65
C GLU A 65 3.47 -3.16 5.45
N LEU A 66 2.93 -2.64 4.34
CA LEU A 66 2.79 -3.41 3.10
C LEU A 66 4.17 -3.85 2.57
N ASN A 67 5.19 -3.03 2.74
CA ASN A 67 6.55 -3.39 2.37
C ASN A 67 7.11 -4.49 3.28
N GLU A 68 6.92 -4.42 4.61
CA GLU A 68 7.35 -5.48 5.53
C GLU A 68 6.80 -6.86 5.14
N ALA A 69 5.52 -6.92 4.74
CA ALA A 69 4.91 -8.15 4.25
C ALA A 69 5.67 -8.76 3.05
N ALA A 70 6.24 -7.93 2.17
CA ALA A 70 7.03 -8.43 1.05
C ALA A 70 8.38 -9.03 1.47
N TYR A 71 9.01 -8.51 2.53
CA TYR A 71 10.26 -9.06 3.05
C TYR A 71 10.08 -10.44 3.65
N ALA A 72 8.92 -10.72 4.25
CA ALA A 72 8.63 -12.01 4.86
C ALA A 72 8.65 -13.17 3.86
N PHE A 73 8.33 -12.92 2.59
CA PHE A 73 8.29 -13.95 1.54
C PHE A 73 9.55 -13.97 0.66
N PHE A 74 10.61 -13.29 1.07
CA PHE A 74 11.85 -13.26 0.32
C PHE A 74 12.48 -14.66 0.19
N ASN A 75 12.94 -14.98 -1.01
CA ASN A 75 13.69 -16.20 -1.31
C ASN A 75 15.09 -15.85 -1.85
N PRO A 76 16.18 -16.15 -1.12
CA PRO A 76 17.54 -15.85 -1.56
C PRO A 76 17.98 -16.64 -2.80
N ASP A 77 17.41 -17.83 -3.03
CA ASP A 77 17.74 -18.67 -4.19
C ASP A 77 17.07 -18.16 -5.48
N LYS A 78 16.02 -17.34 -5.33
CA LYS A 78 15.27 -16.73 -6.44
C LYS A 78 15.05 -15.24 -6.14
N PRO A 79 16.12 -14.42 -6.14
CA PRO A 79 16.02 -13.04 -5.71
C PRO A 79 15.12 -12.24 -6.66
N VAL A 80 14.10 -11.62 -6.08
CA VAL A 80 13.23 -10.64 -6.73
C VAL A 80 13.47 -9.26 -6.12
N PRO A 81 13.14 -8.16 -6.82
CA PRO A 81 13.18 -6.82 -6.21
C PRO A 81 12.34 -6.79 -4.93
N LEU A 82 12.89 -6.21 -3.86
CA LEU A 82 12.13 -5.90 -2.65
C LEU A 82 11.85 -4.39 -2.60
N PRO A 83 10.71 -3.98 -2.03
CA PRO A 83 10.41 -2.56 -1.90
C PRO A 83 11.40 -1.89 -0.94
N LEU A 84 11.73 -0.64 -1.23
CA LEU A 84 12.52 0.19 -0.32
C LEU A 84 11.65 0.68 0.83
N ARG A 85 12.21 0.75 2.03
CA ARG A 85 11.54 1.33 3.21
C ARG A 85 11.70 2.83 3.20
N ASN A 86 10.61 3.58 3.37
CA ASN A 86 10.68 5.03 3.49
C ASN A 86 10.98 5.40 4.95
N ILE A 87 11.92 6.32 5.18
CA ILE A 87 12.31 6.81 6.51
C ILE A 87 11.91 8.29 6.70
N GLY A 88 11.21 8.86 5.72
CA GLY A 88 10.77 10.25 5.72
C GLY A 88 11.76 11.21 5.05
N ILE A 89 11.59 12.49 5.32
CA ILE A 89 12.40 13.60 4.82
C ILE A 89 13.56 13.81 5.78
N SER A 90 14.78 13.73 5.27
CA SER A 90 16.01 13.92 6.04
C SER A 90 16.33 15.39 6.25
N ASP A 91 17.01 15.68 7.36
CA ASP A 91 17.70 16.92 7.68
C ASP A 91 18.83 17.32 6.69
N LEU A 92 19.18 16.45 5.75
CA LEU A 92 20.26 16.68 4.80
C LEU A 92 19.88 17.72 3.73
N VAL A 93 20.79 18.68 3.55
CA VAL A 93 20.69 19.76 2.55
C VAL A 93 21.95 19.72 1.67
N PRO A 94 22.00 18.82 0.68
CA PRO A 94 23.13 18.73 -0.25
C PRO A 94 23.27 20.02 -1.08
N SER A 95 24.49 20.30 -1.56
CA SER A 95 24.81 21.50 -2.34
C SER A 95 23.84 21.72 -3.52
N GLU A 96 23.46 22.98 -3.77
CA GLU A 96 22.57 23.38 -4.87
C GLU A 96 21.19 22.68 -4.86
N MET A 97 20.72 22.23 -3.69
CA MET A 97 19.32 21.82 -3.52
C MET A 97 18.43 23.07 -3.55
N LYS A 98 17.34 23.02 -4.31
CA LYS A 98 16.41 24.15 -4.44
C LYS A 98 15.49 24.23 -3.24
N GLU A 99 14.90 25.41 -3.03
CA GLU A 99 13.92 25.64 -1.95
C GLU A 99 12.66 24.79 -2.10
N ASP A 100 12.28 24.46 -3.34
CA ASP A 100 11.13 23.60 -3.66
C ASP A 100 11.50 22.10 -3.74
N GLU A 101 12.69 21.71 -3.28
CA GLU A 101 13.15 20.33 -3.23
C GLU A 101 13.28 19.82 -1.79
N ILE A 102 13.10 18.51 -1.63
CA ILE A 102 13.37 17.79 -0.39
C ILE A 102 14.33 16.64 -0.63
N CYS A 103 15.07 16.28 0.41
CA CYS A 103 15.88 15.06 0.48
C CYS A 103 15.10 13.97 1.21
N GLU A 104 14.48 13.05 0.47
CA GLU A 104 13.76 11.92 1.05
C GLU A 104 14.69 10.73 1.28
N CYS A 105 14.66 10.16 2.48
CA CYS A 105 15.51 9.06 2.91
C CYS A 105 14.78 7.72 2.78
N TRP A 106 15.48 6.75 2.20
CA TRP A 106 15.01 5.40 1.98
C TRP A 106 16.08 4.39 2.39
N ILE A 107 15.64 3.20 2.81
CA ILE A 107 16.53 2.10 3.17
C ILE A 107 16.28 0.91 2.25
N GLY A 108 17.38 0.38 1.71
CA GLY A 108 17.41 -0.85 0.92
C GLY A 108 17.39 -2.12 1.77
N PRO A 109 17.24 -3.30 1.14
CA PRO A 109 16.99 -4.53 1.88
C PRO A 109 18.10 -4.95 2.83
N LEU A 110 19.35 -4.58 2.55
CA LEU A 110 20.52 -4.94 3.35
C LEU A 110 21.07 -3.70 4.10
N GLY A 111 20.26 -2.65 4.24
CA GLY A 111 20.61 -1.43 4.97
C GLY A 111 21.30 -0.37 4.12
N GLU A 112 21.21 -0.46 2.80
CA GLU A 112 21.69 0.60 1.92
C GLU A 112 20.92 1.89 2.16
N GLN A 113 21.62 3.02 2.13
CA GLN A 113 21.00 4.32 2.35
C GLN A 113 20.78 5.01 1.01
N ILE A 114 19.58 5.50 0.79
CA ILE A 114 19.17 6.08 -0.48
C ILE A 114 18.56 7.45 -0.20
N TYR A 115 19.18 8.48 -0.76
CA TYR A 115 18.74 9.86 -0.63
C TYR A 115 18.19 10.35 -1.97
N TRP A 116 16.89 10.56 -2.02
CA TRP A 116 16.20 11.01 -3.21
C TRP A 116 15.86 12.49 -3.13
N ILE A 117 16.55 13.29 -3.94
CA ILE A 117 16.26 14.71 -4.10
C ILE A 117 15.14 14.87 -5.12
N ARG A 118 13.99 15.35 -4.67
CA ARG A 118 12.79 15.51 -5.49
C ARG A 118 12.02 16.79 -5.12
N PRO A 119 11.17 17.30 -6.02
CA PRO A 119 10.28 18.40 -5.68
C PRO A 119 9.33 18.08 -4.52
N THR A 120 8.97 19.11 -3.77
CA THR A 120 7.86 19.10 -2.82
C THR A 120 6.52 19.13 -3.57
N ASP A 121 5.46 18.70 -2.91
CA ASP A 121 4.09 18.86 -3.41
C ASP A 121 3.17 19.05 -2.19
N GLU A 122 2.78 20.29 -1.92
CA GLU A 122 1.94 20.62 -0.76
C GLU A 122 0.58 19.92 -0.79
N ARG A 123 0.05 19.55 -1.96
CA ARG A 123 -1.25 18.88 -2.06
C ARG A 123 -1.18 17.40 -1.71
N MET A 124 0.03 16.83 -1.69
CA MET A 124 0.31 15.41 -1.44
C MET A 124 1.50 15.27 -0.48
N TYR A 125 1.62 16.18 0.48
CA TYR A 125 2.80 16.31 1.34
C TYR A 125 3.10 15.02 2.15
N TRP A 126 2.09 14.20 2.42
CA TRP A 126 2.20 12.94 3.18
C TRP A 126 2.52 11.72 2.31
N TYR A 127 2.59 11.86 0.98
CA TYR A 127 2.83 10.72 0.09
C TYR A 127 4.29 10.29 0.15
N SER A 128 4.53 9.07 0.61
CA SER A 128 5.81 8.40 0.47
C SER A 128 6.20 8.33 -1.01
N GLY A 129 7.34 8.93 -1.35
CA GLY A 129 7.82 9.04 -2.73
C GLY A 129 7.10 10.07 -3.60
N GLY A 130 6.35 10.98 -2.98
CA GLY A 130 5.73 12.14 -3.61
C GLY A 130 4.61 11.82 -4.61
N ASN A 131 4.14 12.88 -5.27
CA ASN A 131 3.08 12.82 -6.27
C ASN A 131 3.51 12.02 -7.51
N PRO A 132 2.84 10.88 -7.82
CA PRO A 132 3.18 10.04 -8.96
C PRO A 132 3.21 10.75 -10.32
N ARG A 133 2.41 11.82 -10.51
CA ARG A 133 2.39 12.58 -11.77
C ARG A 133 3.61 13.49 -11.90
N THR A 134 3.96 14.20 -10.84
CA THR A 134 5.07 15.16 -10.82
C THR A 134 6.40 14.43 -10.98
N VAL A 135 6.63 13.37 -10.19
CA VAL A 135 7.90 12.62 -10.17
C VAL A 135 8.18 11.84 -11.47
N LYS A 136 7.17 11.60 -12.30
CA LYS A 136 7.35 10.99 -13.64
C LYS A 136 7.76 12.02 -14.71
N LYS A 137 7.44 13.29 -14.51
CA LYS A 137 7.69 14.36 -15.49
C LYS A 137 9.00 15.08 -15.24
N VAL A 138 9.32 15.33 -13.98
CA VAL A 138 10.51 16.08 -13.55
C VAL A 138 11.72 15.16 -13.44
N ARG A 139 12.88 15.64 -13.90
CA ARG A 139 14.14 14.91 -13.73
C ARG A 139 14.66 15.13 -12.31
N THR A 140 14.86 14.04 -11.58
CA THR A 140 15.31 14.05 -10.16
C THR A 140 16.62 13.28 -10.01
N ARG A 141 17.23 13.29 -8.81
CA ARG A 141 18.50 12.58 -8.53
C ARG A 141 18.36 11.74 -7.27
N ALA A 142 18.74 10.46 -7.35
CA ALA A 142 18.79 9.56 -6.21
C ALA A 142 20.24 9.11 -5.98
N TYR A 143 20.72 9.31 -4.76
CA TYR A 143 22.07 9.00 -4.31
C TYR A 143 22.05 7.73 -3.47
N PHE A 144 22.89 6.78 -3.81
CA PHE A 144 22.91 5.44 -3.26
C PHE A 144 24.21 5.19 -2.50
N ILE A 145 24.11 4.82 -1.23
CA ILE A 145 25.24 4.41 -0.40
C ILE A 145 25.09 2.92 -0.12
N TRP A 146 26.05 2.14 -0.62
CA TRP A 146 26.14 0.71 -0.36
C TRP A 146 26.35 0.41 1.13
N SER A 147 25.75 -0.67 1.60
CA SER A 147 25.98 -1.25 2.92
C SER A 147 27.06 -2.30 2.84
N GLU A 148 27.84 -2.51 3.89
CA GLU A 148 28.76 -3.67 3.97
C GLU A 148 28.01 -4.99 3.78
N ARG A 149 26.76 -5.04 4.27
CA ARG A 149 25.87 -6.20 4.12
C ARG A 149 25.44 -6.45 2.67
N SER A 150 25.55 -5.47 1.78
CA SER A 150 25.21 -5.65 0.36
C SER A 150 26.06 -6.74 -0.30
N ILE A 151 27.25 -7.04 0.24
CA ILE A 151 28.11 -8.15 -0.23
C ILE A 151 27.40 -9.50 -0.09
N LYS A 152 26.51 -9.66 0.89
CA LYS A 152 25.74 -10.89 1.12
C LYS A 152 24.93 -11.29 -0.11
N ASN A 153 24.31 -10.32 -0.76
CA ASN A 153 23.54 -10.52 -1.98
C ASN A 153 23.44 -9.19 -2.75
N PRO A 154 24.41 -8.84 -3.60
CA PRO A 154 24.39 -7.56 -4.31
C PRO A 154 23.27 -7.49 -5.35
N ILE A 155 22.76 -8.65 -5.81
CA ILE A 155 21.69 -8.74 -6.80
C ILE A 155 20.38 -8.18 -6.23
N ILE A 156 20.00 -8.52 -5.00
CA ILE A 156 18.75 -8.01 -4.41
C ILE A 156 18.77 -6.49 -4.27
N THR A 157 19.92 -5.94 -3.87
CA THR A 157 20.14 -4.50 -3.73
C THR A 157 19.95 -3.78 -5.05
N TRP A 158 20.59 -4.30 -6.11
CA TRP A 158 20.42 -3.79 -7.47
C TRP A 158 18.95 -3.86 -7.88
N LEU A 159 18.33 -5.04 -7.85
CA LEU A 159 16.96 -5.24 -8.32
C LEU A 159 15.98 -4.28 -7.64
N SER A 160 16.12 -4.12 -6.31
CA SER A 160 15.29 -3.23 -5.49
C SER A 160 15.45 -1.76 -5.90
N PHE A 161 16.69 -1.29 -6.05
CA PHE A 161 16.96 0.09 -6.47
C PHE A 161 16.57 0.36 -7.94
N LYS A 162 16.66 -0.67 -8.80
CA LYS A 162 16.17 -0.58 -10.17
C LYS A 162 14.65 -0.36 -10.17
N ASP A 163 13.93 -1.20 -9.44
CA ASP A 163 12.47 -1.23 -9.41
C ASP A 163 11.85 -0.01 -8.74
N ALA A 164 12.42 0.48 -7.64
CA ALA A 164 11.93 1.64 -6.89
C ALA A 164 11.73 2.92 -7.74
N PHE A 165 12.50 3.05 -8.82
CA PHE A 165 12.45 4.18 -9.75
C PHE A 165 12.00 3.79 -11.16
N LYS A 166 11.43 2.60 -11.36
CA LYS A 166 10.93 2.14 -12.65
C LYS A 166 9.89 3.12 -13.22
N GLY A 167 10.09 3.53 -14.47
CA GLY A 167 9.22 4.49 -15.16
C GLY A 167 9.32 5.94 -14.66
N ARG A 168 10.29 6.27 -13.78
CA ARG A 168 10.56 7.64 -13.32
C ARG A 168 11.82 8.20 -13.99
N LYS A 169 11.87 9.51 -14.20
CA LYS A 169 13.06 10.21 -14.73
C LYS A 169 14.04 10.52 -13.60
N VAL A 170 14.69 9.48 -13.07
CA VAL A 170 15.60 9.61 -11.93
C VAL A 170 17.02 9.31 -12.40
N ARG A 171 17.93 10.26 -12.20
CA ARG A 171 19.37 10.02 -12.35
C ARG A 171 19.86 9.31 -11.09
N LYS A 172 20.36 8.10 -11.27
CA LYS A 172 20.76 7.20 -10.20
C LYS A 172 22.26 7.29 -10.01
N ILE A 173 22.72 7.67 -8.83
CA ILE A 173 24.14 7.95 -8.56
C ILE A 173 24.62 7.07 -7.42
N SER A 174 25.74 6.37 -7.63
CA SER A 174 26.40 5.61 -6.57
C SER A 174 27.39 6.52 -5.85
N CYS A 175 27.26 6.66 -4.54
CA CYS A 175 28.18 7.44 -3.71
C CYS A 175 29.42 6.64 -3.26
N THR A 176 29.27 5.32 -3.19
CA THR A 176 30.32 4.37 -2.82
C THR A 176 30.46 3.29 -3.89
N GLN A 177 31.51 2.49 -3.82
CA GLN A 177 31.75 1.38 -4.75
C GLN A 177 31.54 0.04 -4.04
N VAL A 178 31.10 -0.98 -4.79
CA VAL A 178 31.05 -2.36 -4.32
C VAL A 178 31.89 -3.24 -5.23
N LYS A 179 32.70 -4.12 -4.63
CA LYS A 179 33.59 -5.00 -5.39
C LYS A 179 32.77 -6.01 -6.21
N GLY A 180 33.15 -6.19 -7.48
CA GLY A 180 32.55 -7.20 -8.35
C GLY A 180 31.24 -6.80 -9.02
N ALA A 181 30.81 -5.54 -8.91
CA ALA A 181 29.64 -5.03 -9.62
C ALA A 181 30.01 -3.93 -10.61
N ASN A 182 29.42 -4.00 -11.81
CA ASN A 182 29.47 -2.90 -12.77
C ASN A 182 28.27 -1.97 -12.56
N LEU A 183 28.54 -0.75 -12.10
CA LEU A 183 27.51 0.23 -11.76
C LEU A 183 26.63 0.62 -12.97
N VAL A 184 27.21 0.65 -14.17
CA VAL A 184 26.48 0.96 -15.40
C VAL A 184 25.45 -0.13 -15.71
N ASP A 185 25.84 -1.40 -15.60
CA ASP A 185 24.94 -2.54 -15.79
C ASP A 185 23.79 -2.51 -14.78
N ILE A 186 24.06 -2.02 -13.58
CA ILE A 186 23.06 -1.83 -12.51
C ILE A 186 22.04 -0.74 -12.85
N GLY A 187 22.41 0.21 -13.70
CA GLY A 187 21.60 1.36 -14.09
C GLY A 187 21.97 2.64 -13.33
N PHE A 188 23.15 2.69 -12.71
CA PHE A 188 23.72 3.95 -12.25
C PHE A 188 24.22 4.78 -13.44
N SER A 189 24.17 6.09 -13.28
CA SER A 189 24.73 7.05 -14.23
C SER A 189 26.12 7.46 -13.79
N GLU A 190 27.00 7.73 -14.76
CA GLU A 190 28.28 8.40 -14.51
C GLU A 190 28.05 9.77 -13.85
N PRO A 191 28.68 10.07 -12.69
CA PRO A 191 28.52 11.35 -11.99
C PRO A 191 28.92 12.57 -12.83
N ASP A 192 28.14 13.65 -12.75
CA ASP A 192 28.54 14.98 -13.23
C ASP A 192 29.18 15.82 -12.10
N ASN A 193 29.58 17.06 -12.39
CA ASN A 193 30.22 17.93 -11.40
C ASN A 193 29.37 18.14 -10.13
N LEU A 194 28.05 18.29 -10.29
CA LEU A 194 27.13 18.44 -9.17
C LEU A 194 27.01 17.13 -8.38
N ASP A 195 26.95 15.98 -9.08
CA ASP A 195 26.94 14.67 -8.44
C ASP A 195 28.22 14.46 -7.62
N LEU A 196 29.40 14.81 -8.14
CA LEU A 196 30.68 14.68 -7.42
C LEU A 196 30.71 15.51 -6.12
N MET A 197 30.16 16.72 -6.14
CA MET A 197 30.02 17.56 -4.94
C MET A 197 29.07 16.89 -3.92
N ARG A 198 27.92 16.40 -4.39
CA ARG A 198 26.91 15.78 -3.52
C ARG A 198 27.36 14.43 -2.97
N ILE A 199 28.11 13.63 -3.73
CA ILE A 199 28.73 12.38 -3.27
C ILE A 199 29.66 12.68 -2.08
N LYS A 200 30.53 13.69 -2.19
CA LYS A 200 31.41 14.10 -1.07
C LYS A 200 30.60 14.52 0.16
N TYR A 201 29.52 15.30 -0.06
CA TYR A 201 28.62 15.71 1.01
C TYR A 201 27.99 14.51 1.71
N PHE A 202 27.35 13.59 0.97
CA PHE A 202 26.72 12.41 1.55
C PHE A 202 27.72 11.48 2.24
N ASN A 203 28.89 11.26 1.65
CA ASN A 203 29.93 10.44 2.28
C ASN A 203 30.44 11.08 3.59
N ASN A 204 30.54 12.41 3.66
CA ASN A 204 30.93 13.08 4.90
C ASN A 204 29.82 13.01 5.95
N MET A 205 28.57 13.25 5.55
CA MET A 205 27.43 13.35 6.46
C MET A 205 26.88 11.99 6.91
N CYS A 206 26.96 10.95 6.07
CA CYS A 206 26.28 9.66 6.33
C CYS A 206 27.25 8.57 6.78
N SER A 207 28.53 8.90 6.99
CA SER A 207 29.56 7.98 7.49
C SER A 207 29.82 8.20 8.98
N ASN A 208 30.54 7.24 9.59
CA ASN A 208 31.05 7.32 10.96
C ASN A 208 29.95 7.40 12.05
N GLY A 209 28.79 6.81 11.82
CA GLY A 209 27.74 6.69 12.84
C GLY A 209 27.06 8.01 13.22
N GLN A 210 27.11 9.02 12.35
CA GLN A 210 26.41 10.28 12.57
C GLN A 210 24.91 10.06 12.70
N LYS A 211 24.31 10.71 13.69
CA LYS A 211 22.84 10.71 13.87
C LYS A 211 22.20 11.60 12.81
N ARG A 212 21.07 11.14 12.29
CA ARG A 212 20.26 11.85 11.29
C ARG A 212 18.84 12.00 11.82
N GLU A 213 18.30 13.19 11.66
CA GLU A 213 16.90 13.45 11.97
C GLU A 213 16.08 13.32 10.69
N ASN A 214 15.06 12.46 10.73
CA ASN A 214 14.11 12.31 9.64
C ASN A 214 12.71 12.66 10.14
N LYS A 215 11.93 13.32 9.29
CA LYS A 215 10.55 13.72 9.58
C LYS A 215 9.63 13.09 8.55
N PHE A 216 8.54 12.50 9.00
CA PHE A 216 7.45 12.11 8.11
C PHE A 216 6.23 13.00 8.40
N SER A 217 5.38 13.11 7.40
CA SER A 217 4.11 13.83 7.52
C SER A 217 2.97 12.86 7.34
N MET A 218 1.91 13.03 8.12
CA MET A 218 0.72 12.19 8.07
C MET A 218 -0.49 13.05 7.76
N TYR A 219 -1.37 12.54 6.90
CA TYR A 219 -2.71 13.07 6.75
C TYR A 219 -3.68 12.16 7.50
N LEU A 220 -4.29 12.65 8.58
CA LEU A 220 -5.09 11.83 9.49
C LEU A 220 -6.38 11.26 8.88
N ARG A 221 -6.77 11.73 7.69
CA ARG A 221 -7.97 11.28 6.96
C ARG A 221 -7.63 10.62 5.62
N HIS A 222 -6.41 10.12 5.46
CA HIS A 222 -5.95 9.47 4.23
C HIS A 222 -6.77 8.23 3.85
N ASP A 223 -7.42 7.62 4.83
CA ASP A 223 -8.17 6.36 4.79
C ASP A 223 -9.65 6.53 4.49
N ILE A 224 -10.30 7.61 4.95
CA ILE A 224 -11.76 7.78 4.86
C ILE A 224 -12.29 7.54 3.44
N ARG A 225 -11.69 8.22 2.45
CA ARG A 225 -12.12 8.10 1.05
C ARG A 225 -11.86 6.70 0.49
N PHE A 226 -10.77 6.06 0.93
CA PHE A 226 -10.38 4.73 0.50
C PHE A 226 -11.32 3.66 1.07
N MET A 227 -11.63 3.73 2.37
CA MET A 227 -12.57 2.83 3.03
C MET A 227 -13.98 2.99 2.44
N ALA A 228 -14.42 4.23 2.15
CA ALA A 228 -15.68 4.47 1.45
C ALA A 228 -15.69 3.89 0.03
N LYS A 229 -14.58 4.01 -0.73
CA LYS A 229 -14.43 3.38 -2.06
C LYS A 229 -14.60 1.86 -1.97
N LEU A 230 -13.92 1.23 -1.00
CA LEU A 230 -14.03 -0.21 -0.77
C LEU A 230 -15.46 -0.60 -0.40
N ALA A 231 -16.08 0.10 0.56
CA ALA A 231 -17.45 -0.17 1.00
C ALA A 231 -18.46 -0.07 -0.16
N ILE A 232 -18.38 0.99 -0.99
CA ILE A 232 -19.25 1.15 -2.16
C ILE A 232 -19.02 0.03 -3.18
N GLY A 233 -17.77 -0.30 -3.46
CA GLY A 233 -17.44 -1.36 -4.41
C GLY A 233 -17.94 -2.72 -3.94
N LEU A 234 -17.73 -3.06 -2.66
CA LEU A 234 -18.18 -4.30 -2.04
C LEU A 234 -19.71 -4.37 -1.98
N GLY A 235 -20.37 -3.33 -1.51
CA GLY A 235 -21.84 -3.26 -1.45
C GLY A 235 -22.46 -3.45 -2.84
N HIS A 236 -21.88 -2.84 -3.87
CA HIS A 236 -22.35 -2.99 -5.24
C HIS A 236 -22.17 -4.42 -5.78
N VAL A 237 -21.01 -5.06 -5.57
CA VAL A 237 -20.79 -6.42 -6.11
C VAL A 237 -21.52 -7.50 -5.32
N LEU A 238 -21.80 -7.28 -4.04
CA LEU A 238 -22.52 -8.24 -3.20
C LEU A 238 -24.05 -8.10 -3.34
N PHE A 239 -24.58 -6.88 -3.48
CA PHE A 239 -26.03 -6.63 -3.38
C PHE A 239 -26.63 -5.89 -4.59
N GLY A 240 -25.80 -5.47 -5.54
CA GLY A 240 -26.27 -4.81 -6.77
C GLY A 240 -27.11 -3.56 -6.49
N ASP A 241 -28.32 -3.54 -7.06
CA ASP A 241 -29.19 -2.36 -7.04
C ASP A 241 -29.83 -2.10 -5.66
N ASP A 242 -30.01 -3.12 -4.83
CA ASP A 242 -30.58 -2.96 -3.48
C ASP A 242 -29.64 -2.14 -2.57
N PHE A 243 -28.33 -2.31 -2.73
CA PHE A 243 -27.35 -1.43 -2.10
C PHE A 243 -27.40 -0.01 -2.67
N ASN A 244 -27.59 0.13 -3.98
CA ASN A 244 -27.48 1.42 -4.66
C ASN A 244 -28.54 2.46 -4.24
N ASN A 245 -29.65 2.01 -3.66
CA ASN A 245 -30.82 2.83 -3.32
C ASN A 245 -30.93 3.18 -1.83
N SER A 246 -30.01 2.73 -0.96
CA SER A 246 -30.10 2.99 0.47
C SER A 246 -29.66 4.41 0.87
N GLU A 247 -30.20 4.95 1.97
CA GLU A 247 -29.80 6.26 2.48
C GLU A 247 -28.34 6.26 2.96
N TYR A 248 -27.90 5.20 3.64
CA TYR A 248 -26.52 5.03 4.09
C TYR A 248 -25.52 5.01 2.92
N THR A 249 -25.91 4.46 1.77
CA THR A 249 -25.09 4.51 0.55
C THR A 249 -24.78 5.95 0.14
N ASN A 250 -25.70 6.90 0.34
CA ASN A 250 -25.41 8.32 0.05
C ASN A 250 -24.35 8.90 0.99
N GLU A 251 -24.30 8.50 2.26
CA GLU A 251 -23.25 8.90 3.20
C GLU A 251 -21.88 8.34 2.79
N LEU A 252 -21.82 7.10 2.29
CA LEU A 252 -20.58 6.56 1.70
C LEU A 252 -20.12 7.37 0.48
N HIS A 253 -21.05 7.81 -0.37
CA HIS A 253 -20.69 8.67 -1.53
C HIS A 253 -20.20 10.04 -1.11
N LYS A 254 -20.81 10.65 -0.09
CA LYS A 254 -20.32 11.89 0.53
C LYS A 254 -18.89 11.67 1.05
N ALA A 255 -18.63 10.57 1.75
CA ALA A 255 -17.30 10.24 2.24
C ALA A 255 -16.27 10.03 1.12
N LEU A 256 -16.62 9.32 0.05
CA LEU A 256 -15.73 9.09 -1.10
C LEU A 256 -15.27 10.40 -1.77
N TRP A 257 -16.16 11.38 -1.85
CA TRP A 257 -15.93 12.66 -2.54
C TRP A 257 -15.69 13.84 -1.60
N PHE A 258 -15.57 13.58 -0.30
CA PHE A 258 -15.44 14.59 0.74
C PHE A 258 -14.30 15.57 0.47
N ARG A 259 -14.59 16.86 0.65
CA ARG A 259 -13.63 17.95 0.61
C ARG A 259 -13.70 18.76 1.90
N GLU A 260 -12.60 19.42 2.23
CA GLU A 260 -12.57 20.35 3.35
C GLU A 260 -13.62 21.45 3.15
N GLY A 261 -14.46 21.66 4.17
CA GLY A 261 -15.60 22.57 4.13
C GLY A 261 -16.94 21.92 3.76
N ASP A 262 -16.96 20.67 3.27
CA ASP A 262 -18.20 19.92 3.08
C ASP A 262 -18.80 19.49 4.43
N ARG A 263 -20.10 19.18 4.42
CA ARG A 263 -20.75 18.54 5.58
C ARG A 263 -20.11 17.17 5.83
N GLU A 264 -19.72 16.92 7.08
CA GLU A 264 -19.17 15.62 7.50
C GLU A 264 -20.12 14.47 7.14
N PRO A 265 -19.61 13.42 6.47
CA PRO A 265 -20.40 12.25 6.14
C PRO A 265 -20.70 11.44 7.40
N ALA A 266 -21.93 10.97 7.54
CA ALA A 266 -22.38 10.15 8.66
C ALA A 266 -22.05 8.67 8.43
N ILE A 267 -20.77 8.35 8.22
CA ILE A 267 -20.30 6.97 8.08
C ILE A 267 -20.01 6.33 9.45
N VAL A 268 -20.42 5.08 9.63
CA VAL A 268 -19.97 4.27 10.77
C VAL A 268 -18.66 3.56 10.45
N GLY A 269 -17.76 3.49 11.43
CA GLY A 269 -16.44 2.89 11.27
C GLY A 269 -15.40 3.53 12.17
N GLN A 270 -14.19 2.98 12.17
CA GLN A 270 -13.04 3.50 12.90
C GLN A 270 -11.78 3.41 12.04
N SER A 271 -10.95 4.43 12.13
CA SER A 271 -9.61 4.43 11.54
C SER A 271 -8.66 3.57 12.36
N ASN A 272 -7.51 3.21 11.78
CA ASN A 272 -6.47 2.44 12.47
C ASN A 272 -5.98 3.07 13.78
N LEU A 273 -5.95 4.40 13.87
CA LEU A 273 -5.49 5.09 15.09
C LEU A 273 -6.56 5.15 16.20
N GLY A 274 -7.83 4.92 15.86
CA GLY A 274 -8.94 4.93 16.81
C GLY A 274 -9.48 3.54 17.15
N GLN A 275 -8.78 2.48 16.76
CA GLN A 275 -9.25 1.11 16.88
C GLN A 275 -8.58 0.37 18.04
N ASP A 276 -9.35 0.08 19.08
CA ASP A 276 -8.89 -0.62 20.28
C ASP A 276 -9.29 -2.11 20.30
N ASN A 277 -10.02 -2.57 19.28
CA ASN A 277 -10.48 -3.95 19.20
C ASN A 277 -9.36 -4.89 18.75
N ASP A 278 -8.65 -5.43 19.74
CA ASP A 278 -7.58 -6.41 19.52
C ASP A 278 -8.04 -7.68 18.82
N PHE A 279 -9.31 -8.08 18.97
CA PHE A 279 -9.86 -9.25 18.28
C PHE A 279 -9.93 -9.03 16.77
N LEU A 280 -10.50 -7.90 16.30
CA LEU A 280 -10.55 -7.57 14.86
C LEU A 280 -9.16 -7.42 14.24
N LYS A 281 -8.18 -7.00 15.05
CA LYS A 281 -6.79 -6.86 14.62
C LYS A 281 -6.07 -8.20 14.54
N ARG A 282 -6.23 -9.09 15.53
CA ARG A 282 -5.47 -10.34 15.63
C ARG A 282 -6.17 -11.53 14.97
N GLU A 283 -7.47 -11.71 15.26
CA GLU A 283 -8.22 -12.89 14.87
C GLU A 283 -8.87 -12.75 13.48
N CYS A 284 -9.12 -11.51 13.02
CA CYS A 284 -9.63 -11.24 11.68
C CYS A 284 -8.52 -10.82 10.68
N GLY A 285 -7.27 -11.18 10.96
CA GLY A 285 -6.13 -10.91 10.08
C GLY A 285 -5.18 -12.09 9.96
N VAL A 286 -4.23 -12.00 9.05
CA VAL A 286 -3.11 -12.95 8.92
C VAL A 286 -1.78 -12.20 8.94
N SER A 287 -0.73 -12.85 9.41
CA SER A 287 0.61 -12.27 9.37
C SER A 287 1.08 -12.11 7.92
N ASN A 288 1.76 -10.98 7.63
CA ASN A 288 2.33 -10.68 6.32
C ASN A 288 1.34 -10.68 5.15
N GLY A 289 0.04 -10.54 5.41
CA GLY A 289 -1.00 -10.51 4.37
C GLY A 289 -2.01 -9.40 4.60
N VAL A 290 -2.84 -9.15 3.60
CA VAL A 290 -4.00 -8.27 3.71
C VAL A 290 -5.24 -9.14 3.91
N THR A 291 -6.09 -8.82 4.87
CA THR A 291 -7.37 -9.52 5.07
C THR A 291 -8.52 -8.52 5.00
N LEU A 292 -9.51 -8.82 4.17
CA LEU A 292 -10.80 -8.12 4.18
C LEU A 292 -11.81 -9.05 4.80
N THR A 293 -12.29 -8.71 5.99
CA THR A 293 -13.32 -9.47 6.68
C THR A 293 -14.65 -8.74 6.58
N ILE A 294 -15.64 -9.36 5.95
CA ILE A 294 -16.99 -8.83 5.78
C ILE A 294 -17.88 -9.57 6.76
N ILE A 295 -18.42 -8.87 7.76
CA ILE A 295 -19.11 -9.48 8.90
C ILE A 295 -20.45 -8.78 9.13
N PRO A 296 -21.57 -9.52 9.25
CA PRO A 296 -22.81 -8.93 9.72
C PRO A 296 -22.69 -8.56 11.21
N SER A 297 -23.06 -7.32 11.53
CA SER A 297 -23.26 -6.85 12.90
C SER A 297 -24.74 -6.55 13.13
N PHE A 298 -25.12 -6.12 14.34
CA PHE A 298 -26.53 -5.88 14.68
C PHE A 298 -27.24 -4.90 13.72
N LYS A 299 -26.57 -3.81 13.33
CA LYS A 299 -27.17 -2.76 12.48
C LYS A 299 -26.58 -2.69 11.06
N TYR A 300 -25.30 -3.04 10.90
CA TYR A 300 -24.60 -2.90 9.62
C TYR A 300 -23.91 -4.20 9.21
N LEU A 301 -23.83 -4.46 7.91
CA LEU A 301 -22.76 -5.28 7.38
C LEU A 301 -21.49 -4.46 7.39
N THR A 302 -20.43 -4.96 8.01
CA THR A 302 -19.20 -4.19 8.25
C THR A 302 -18.02 -4.83 7.52
N LEU A 303 -17.16 -3.99 6.94
CA LEU A 303 -15.84 -4.37 6.47
C LEU A 303 -14.81 -4.10 7.57
N ASN A 304 -13.97 -5.07 7.89
CA ASN A 304 -12.70 -4.91 8.59
C ASN A 304 -11.56 -5.16 7.58
N LEU A 305 -10.83 -4.11 7.21
CA LEU A 305 -9.59 -4.22 6.45
C LEU A 305 -8.44 -4.38 7.44
N ASN A 306 -7.65 -5.43 7.32
CA ASN A 306 -6.52 -5.73 8.19
C ASN A 306 -5.25 -5.88 7.35
N ILE A 307 -4.13 -5.33 7.84
CA ILE A 307 -2.81 -5.51 7.25
C ILE A 307 -1.90 -6.12 8.30
N SER A 308 -1.42 -7.33 8.02
CA SER A 308 -0.41 -8.07 8.79
C SER A 308 -0.73 -8.30 10.28
N ARG A 309 -2.00 -8.22 10.69
CA ARG A 309 -2.43 -8.18 12.10
C ARG A 309 -1.85 -7.01 12.91
N LYS A 310 -1.32 -5.99 12.23
CA LYS A 310 -0.72 -4.82 12.89
C LYS A 310 -1.59 -3.59 12.78
N MET A 311 -2.33 -3.48 11.68
CA MET A 311 -3.21 -2.35 11.41
C MET A 311 -4.57 -2.86 10.97
N ASN A 312 -5.64 -2.19 11.40
CA ASN A 312 -6.97 -2.46 10.88
C ASN A 312 -7.88 -1.24 10.84
N TRP A 313 -8.81 -1.24 9.88
CA TRP A 313 -9.82 -0.20 9.68
C TRP A 313 -11.18 -0.85 9.58
N THR A 314 -12.20 -0.21 10.13
CA THR A 314 -13.58 -0.68 10.01
C THR A 314 -14.45 0.36 9.32
N ILE A 315 -15.39 -0.10 8.50
CA ILE A 315 -16.42 0.75 7.89
C ILE A 315 -17.70 -0.04 7.67
N GLY A 316 -18.86 0.58 7.87
CA GLY A 316 -20.13 0.03 7.43
C GLY A 316 -20.19 -0.06 5.90
N ILE A 317 -20.69 -1.18 5.38
CA ILE A 317 -21.00 -1.37 3.96
C ILE A 317 -22.46 -0.98 3.73
N ALA A 318 -23.40 -1.62 4.43
CA ALA A 318 -24.83 -1.40 4.27
C ALA A 318 -25.55 -1.62 5.60
N GLU A 319 -26.70 -0.97 5.80
CA GLU A 319 -27.60 -1.31 6.91
C GLU A 319 -28.24 -2.68 6.65
N ILE A 320 -28.23 -3.56 7.67
CA ILE A 320 -28.70 -4.94 7.55
C ILE A 320 -30.15 -5.01 7.06
N ASP A 321 -31.01 -4.12 7.55
CA ASP A 321 -32.43 -4.10 7.18
C ASP A 321 -32.66 -3.89 5.67
N ASN A 322 -31.73 -3.21 4.98
CA ASN A 322 -31.82 -2.95 3.54
C ASN A 322 -31.31 -4.10 2.68
N ILE A 323 -30.56 -5.06 3.26
CA ILE A 323 -29.91 -6.15 2.53
C ILE A 323 -30.20 -7.53 3.14
N LYS A 324 -31.13 -7.63 4.09
CA LYS A 324 -31.34 -8.83 4.92
C LYS A 324 -31.56 -10.08 4.09
N ASP A 325 -32.30 -9.97 2.99
CA ASP A 325 -32.61 -11.10 2.10
C ASP A 325 -31.37 -11.61 1.34
N HIS A 326 -30.30 -10.82 1.26
CA HIS A 326 -29.02 -11.19 0.64
C HIS A 326 -28.03 -11.82 1.62
N ILE A 327 -28.29 -11.74 2.93
CA ILE A 327 -27.39 -12.32 3.94
C ILE A 327 -27.73 -13.80 4.08
N GLN A 328 -27.06 -14.63 3.28
CA GLN A 328 -27.23 -16.08 3.25
C GLN A 328 -25.87 -16.78 3.07
N GLY A 329 -25.81 -18.06 3.41
CA GLY A 329 -24.61 -18.89 3.22
C GLY A 329 -23.41 -18.33 3.99
N ASP A 330 -22.24 -18.27 3.34
CA ASP A 330 -20.99 -17.83 3.98
C ASP A 330 -21.06 -16.40 4.54
N LEU A 331 -21.92 -15.53 3.97
CA LEU A 331 -22.07 -14.16 4.45
C LEU A 331 -22.78 -14.08 5.81
N GLU A 332 -23.59 -15.09 6.17
CA GLU A 332 -24.27 -15.17 7.47
C GLU A 332 -23.25 -15.27 8.62
N HIS A 333 -22.16 -16.00 8.39
CA HIS A 333 -21.09 -16.18 9.37
C HIS A 333 -19.90 -15.24 9.14
N GLY A 334 -19.89 -14.55 8.00
CA GLY A 334 -18.84 -13.62 7.59
C GLY A 334 -17.83 -14.26 6.65
N ILE A 335 -17.33 -13.44 5.71
CA ILE A 335 -16.40 -13.86 4.65
C ILE A 335 -15.05 -13.15 4.84
N CYS A 336 -13.96 -13.89 4.70
CA CYS A 336 -12.60 -13.42 4.78
C CYS A 336 -11.92 -13.58 3.42
N ILE A 337 -11.50 -12.47 2.81
CA ILE A 337 -10.65 -12.46 1.62
C ILE A 337 -9.22 -12.15 2.05
N ILE A 338 -8.31 -13.09 1.85
CA ILE A 338 -6.93 -13.01 2.30
C ILE A 338 -6.01 -12.92 1.09
N LEU A 339 -5.15 -11.91 1.06
CA LEU A 339 -4.32 -11.59 -0.10
C LEU A 339 -2.85 -11.52 0.29
N PHE A 340 -2.02 -12.28 -0.42
CA PHE A 340 -0.56 -12.28 -0.31
C PHE A 340 0.04 -11.82 -1.63
N LYS A 341 0.15 -10.49 -1.80
CA LYS A 341 0.60 -9.86 -3.04
C LYS A 341 1.93 -10.42 -3.55
N SER A 342 2.91 -10.61 -2.66
CA SER A 342 4.25 -11.10 -3.02
C SER A 342 4.27 -12.57 -3.45
N LEU A 343 3.21 -13.32 -3.13
CA LEU A 343 3.03 -14.71 -3.57
C LEU A 343 2.04 -14.83 -4.73
N GLU A 344 1.48 -13.71 -5.21
CA GLU A 344 0.43 -13.70 -6.23
C GLU A 344 -0.76 -14.62 -5.88
N LYS A 345 -1.07 -14.72 -4.56
CA LYS A 345 -2.04 -15.67 -4.01
C LYS A 345 -3.17 -14.93 -3.29
N GLY A 346 -4.40 -15.41 -3.52
CA GLY A 346 -5.59 -14.99 -2.80
C GLY A 346 -6.40 -16.19 -2.32
N LEU A 347 -6.98 -16.08 -1.13
CA LEU A 347 -7.79 -17.12 -0.50
C LEU A 347 -9.13 -16.52 -0.06
N SER A 348 -10.16 -17.35 -0.05
CA SER A 348 -11.47 -17.01 0.52
C SER A 348 -11.81 -18.06 1.57
N LEU A 349 -12.08 -17.62 2.79
CA LEU A 349 -12.48 -18.48 3.91
C LEU A 349 -13.71 -17.88 4.58
N THR A 350 -14.46 -18.70 5.29
CA THR A 350 -15.43 -18.19 6.25
C THR A 350 -14.70 -17.60 7.46
N LEU A 351 -15.33 -16.68 8.18
CA LEU A 351 -14.77 -16.12 9.41
C LEU A 351 -14.50 -17.19 10.49
N PRO A 352 -15.40 -18.16 10.76
CA PRO A 352 -15.11 -19.24 11.70
C PRO A 352 -13.85 -20.05 11.33
N GLU A 353 -13.63 -20.35 10.05
CA GLU A 353 -12.43 -21.06 9.60
C GLU A 353 -11.15 -20.26 9.85
N LEU A 354 -11.18 -18.96 9.56
CA LEU A 354 -10.03 -18.08 9.83
C LEU A 354 -9.73 -18.01 11.34
N ILE A 355 -10.76 -17.83 12.17
CA ILE A 355 -10.59 -17.80 13.63
C ILE A 355 -10.07 -19.14 14.15
N ALA A 356 -10.62 -20.26 13.67
CA ALA A 356 -10.18 -21.60 14.06
C ALA A 356 -8.70 -21.83 13.69
N HIS A 357 -8.26 -21.32 12.54
CA HIS A 357 -6.86 -21.34 12.16
C HIS A 357 -5.98 -20.45 13.05
N ASN A 358 -6.40 -19.21 13.27
CA ASN A 358 -5.64 -18.24 14.04
C ASN A 358 -5.50 -18.64 15.52
N SER A 359 -6.52 -19.28 16.08
CA SER A 359 -6.52 -19.84 17.43
C SER A 359 -5.79 -21.20 17.56
N GLY A 360 -5.34 -21.79 16.45
CA GLY A 360 -4.66 -23.08 16.44
C GLY A 360 -5.57 -24.29 16.62
N ASN A 361 -6.89 -24.10 16.57
CA ASN A 361 -7.88 -25.17 16.71
C ASN A 361 -8.01 -26.04 15.45
N ILE A 362 -7.93 -25.43 14.26
CA ILE A 362 -8.01 -26.14 12.96
C ILE A 362 -6.96 -25.58 12.01
N ILE A 363 -6.11 -26.43 11.43
CA ILE A 363 -5.10 -25.98 10.47
C ILE A 363 -5.73 -25.90 9.07
N ASN A 364 -5.89 -24.68 8.56
CA ASN A 364 -6.10 -24.47 7.13
C ASN A 364 -4.78 -24.73 6.38
N LEU A 365 -4.77 -25.72 5.48
CA LEU A 365 -3.55 -26.18 4.81
C LEU A 365 -2.91 -25.12 3.91
N GLU A 366 -3.73 -24.29 3.25
CA GLU A 366 -3.22 -23.24 2.36
C GLU A 366 -2.59 -22.09 3.12
N LEU A 367 -3.16 -21.70 4.26
CA LEU A 367 -2.55 -20.71 5.16
C LEU A 367 -1.29 -21.27 5.83
N ALA A 368 -1.31 -22.54 6.25
CA ALA A 368 -0.12 -23.19 6.82
C ALA A 368 1.05 -23.27 5.82
N GLU A 369 0.76 -23.46 4.54
CA GLU A 369 1.77 -23.40 3.47
C GLU A 369 2.37 -22.00 3.35
N VAL A 370 1.53 -20.95 3.35
CA VAL A 370 1.99 -19.56 3.30
C VAL A 370 2.85 -19.22 4.53
N ASP A 371 2.42 -19.64 5.72
CA ASP A 371 3.17 -19.47 6.97
C ASP A 371 4.54 -20.13 6.87
N LYS A 372 4.60 -21.37 6.35
CA LYS A 372 5.86 -22.08 6.14
C LYS A 372 6.78 -21.33 5.18
N ILE A 373 6.26 -20.82 4.05
CA ILE A 373 7.05 -20.02 3.10
C ILE A 373 7.63 -18.78 3.80
N SER A 374 6.83 -18.08 4.60
CA SER A 374 7.27 -16.87 5.31
C SER A 374 8.39 -17.12 6.34
N ARG A 375 8.43 -18.33 6.91
CA ARG A 375 9.42 -18.72 7.92
C ARG A 375 10.71 -19.30 7.32
N ASN A 376 10.70 -19.74 6.06
CA ASN A 376 11.84 -20.40 5.42
C ASN A 376 13.14 -19.57 5.49
N ASN A 377 13.02 -18.24 5.35
CA ASN A 377 14.15 -17.32 5.33
C ASN A 377 14.08 -16.30 6.47
N GLU A 378 13.39 -16.65 7.56
CA GLU A 378 13.28 -15.79 8.73
C GLU A 378 14.66 -15.45 9.28
N GLY A 379 14.89 -14.16 9.56
CA GLY A 379 16.18 -13.66 10.03
C GLY A 379 17.26 -13.53 8.94
N TYR A 380 16.96 -13.78 7.65
CA TYR A 380 17.92 -13.56 6.56
C TYR A 380 18.52 -12.14 6.60
N PHE A 381 17.69 -11.12 6.84
CA PHE A 381 18.15 -9.73 6.91
C PHE A 381 18.77 -9.35 8.27
N ALA A 382 18.60 -10.18 9.31
CA ALA A 382 19.17 -9.95 10.64
C ALA A 382 20.60 -10.50 10.76
N LYS A 383 20.91 -11.60 10.07
CA LYS A 383 22.23 -12.26 10.08
C LYS A 383 23.19 -11.55 9.12
N LEU A 384 24.40 -11.22 9.59
CA LEU A 384 25.50 -10.76 8.73
C LEU A 384 25.91 -11.86 7.75
#